data_AF-A0A2J4P8D8-F1
#
_entry.id   AF-A0A2J4P8D8-F1
#
_cell.length_a   1.000
_cell.length_b   1.000
_cell.length_c   1.000
_cell.angle_alpha   90.00
_cell.angle_beta   90.00
_cell.angle_gamma   90.00
#
_symmetry.space_group_name_H-M   'P 1'
#
loop_
_entity.id
_entity.type
_entity.pdbx_description
1 polymer ?
#
loop_
_entity_poly.entity_id
_entity_poly.type
_entity_poly.pdbx_seq_one_letter_code
_entity_poly.pdbx_strand_id
1 'polypeptide(L)'
;MSSFYINQGEKNGISGNVKIVFHITEKGHVVVNEYGTLENEGKEYIVDRSGDMTITKNTENGFHKVVKGRFTANKQDTTPPELTEKLTSSQSVFFYKIQKIDEVTWRISDLQRTIFMCRK
;
A
#
# COMPACT_ATOMS: atom_id res chain seq x y z
N MET A 1 0.34 4.18 -13.25
CA MET A 1 -0.94 3.78 -12.64
C MET A 1 -0.93 2.26 -12.59
N SER A 2 -1.13 1.68 -11.42
CA SER A 2 -1.03 0.23 -11.22
C SER A 2 -2.44 -0.34 -11.09
N SER A 3 -2.78 -1.32 -11.93
CA SER A 3 -4.03 -2.06 -11.80
C SER A 3 -3.82 -3.25 -10.87
N PHE A 4 -4.78 -3.52 -9.99
CA PHE A 4 -4.75 -4.72 -9.15
C PHE A 4 -6.13 -5.37 -9.06
N TYR A 5 -6.12 -6.65 -8.67
CA TYR A 5 -7.30 -7.46 -8.45
C TYR A 5 -7.13 -8.23 -7.14
N ILE A 6 -8.15 -8.20 -6.29
CA ILE A 6 -8.26 -9.03 -5.08
C ILE A 6 -9.47 -9.93 -5.27
N ASN A 7 -9.27 -11.24 -5.08
CA ASN A 7 -10.31 -12.28 -5.18
C ASN A 7 -11.05 -12.24 -6.54
N GLN A 8 -10.28 -12.22 -7.63
CA GLN A 8 -10.83 -12.15 -8.98
C GLN A 8 -11.76 -13.34 -9.27
N GLY A 9 -12.99 -13.05 -9.71
CA GLY A 9 -14.00 -14.06 -10.04
C GLY A 9 -14.90 -14.48 -8.86
N GLU A 10 -14.64 -13.97 -7.65
CA GLU A 10 -15.54 -14.17 -6.51
C GLU A 10 -16.62 -13.09 -6.45
N LYS A 11 -17.76 -13.41 -5.82
CA LYS A 11 -18.90 -12.48 -5.64
C LYS A 11 -18.51 -11.17 -4.91
N ASN A 12 -17.36 -11.17 -4.22
CA ASN A 12 -16.81 -10.05 -3.45
C ASN A 12 -15.48 -9.54 -4.02
N GLY A 13 -15.22 -9.78 -5.31
CA GLY A 13 -14.01 -9.32 -5.98
C GLY A 13 -13.87 -7.80 -5.91
N ILE A 14 -12.64 -7.34 -5.69
CA ILE A 14 -12.29 -5.91 -5.73
C ILE A 14 -11.32 -5.74 -6.89
N SER A 15 -11.66 -4.86 -7.82
CA SER A 15 -10.76 -4.40 -8.87
C SER A 15 -10.49 -2.91 -8.67
N GLY A 16 -9.40 -2.41 -9.22
CA GLY A 16 -9.14 -0.99 -9.13
C GLY A 16 -7.88 -0.55 -9.85
N ASN A 17 -7.81 0.75 -10.06
CA ASN A 17 -6.62 1.44 -10.51
C ASN A 17 -6.26 2.49 -9.47
N VAL A 18 -5.31 2.14 -8.58
CA VAL A 18 -4.86 3.04 -7.53
C VAL A 18 -3.37 3.31 -7.72
N LYS A 19 -3.05 4.59 -7.78
CA LYS A 19 -1.68 5.09 -7.72
C LYS A 19 -1.31 5.28 -6.26
N ILE A 20 -0.28 4.56 -5.82
CA ILE A 20 0.32 4.74 -4.50
C ILE A 20 1.64 5.49 -4.66
N VAL A 21 1.80 6.57 -3.92
CA VAL A 21 3.00 7.41 -3.92
C VAL A 21 3.60 7.38 -2.52
N PHE A 22 4.82 6.84 -2.42
CA PHE A 22 5.60 6.83 -1.19
C PHE A 22 6.60 7.98 -1.19
N HIS A 23 6.58 8.79 -0.14
CA HIS A 23 7.60 9.79 0.14
C HIS A 23 8.37 9.37 1.40
N ILE A 24 9.53 8.75 1.21
CA ILE A 24 10.38 8.26 2.29
C ILE A 24 11.36 9.36 2.69
N THR A 25 11.32 9.78 3.95
CA THR A 25 12.28 10.73 4.53
C THR A 25 13.51 10.02 5.10
N GLU A 26 14.64 10.72 5.24
CA GLU A 26 15.90 10.16 5.77
C GLU A 26 15.81 9.64 7.22
N LYS A 27 14.75 10.02 7.93
CA LYS A 27 14.48 9.60 9.32
C LYS A 27 13.63 8.33 9.41
N GLY A 28 13.26 7.73 8.28
CA GLY A 28 12.42 6.53 8.24
C GLY A 28 10.92 6.81 8.33
N HIS A 29 10.51 8.08 8.43
CA HIS A 29 9.11 8.45 8.27
C HIS A 29 8.73 8.43 6.78
N VAL A 30 7.58 7.86 6.47
CA VAL A 30 7.08 7.68 5.11
C VAL A 30 5.68 8.26 5.03
N VAL A 31 5.46 9.18 4.11
CA VAL A 31 4.12 9.63 3.74
C VAL A 31 3.65 8.78 2.57
N VAL A 32 2.46 8.21 2.70
CA VAL A 32 1.80 7.40 1.66
C VAL A 32 0.61 8.18 1.16
N ASN A 33 0.54 8.42 -0.14
CA ASN A 33 -0.65 8.97 -0.78
C ASN A 33 -1.23 7.93 -1.73
N GLU A 34 -2.53 7.67 -1.62
CA GLU A 34 -3.25 6.74 -2.47
C GLU A 34 -4.31 7.53 -3.23
N TYR A 35 -4.29 7.42 -4.55
CA TYR A 35 -5.23 8.10 -5.44
C TYR A 35 -5.68 7.18 -6.56
N GLY A 36 -6.98 7.10 -6.81
CA GLY A 36 -7.51 6.37 -7.97
C GLY A 36 -8.94 5.89 -7.78
N THR A 37 -9.29 4.79 -8.42
CA THR A 37 -10.63 4.23 -8.39
C THR A 37 -10.62 2.75 -8.01
N LEU A 38 -11.70 2.33 -7.35
CA LEU A 38 -11.99 0.94 -7.00
C LEU A 38 -13.38 0.58 -7.53
N GLU A 39 -13.55 -0.67 -7.88
CA GLU A 39 -14.86 -1.26 -8.16
C GLU A 39 -15.07 -2.44 -7.22
N ASN A 40 -16.24 -2.48 -6.58
CA ASN A 40 -16.71 -3.62 -5.82
C ASN A 40 -18.21 -3.78 -6.00
N GLU A 41 -18.65 -4.98 -6.38
CA GLU A 41 -20.05 -5.31 -6.62
C GLU A 41 -20.76 -4.37 -7.63
N GLY A 42 -20.04 -3.94 -8.67
CA GLY A 42 -20.56 -3.05 -9.71
C GLY A 42 -20.71 -1.58 -9.28
N LYS A 43 -20.20 -1.21 -8.10
CA LYS A 43 -20.12 0.17 -7.62
C LYS A 43 -18.69 0.68 -7.68
N GLU A 44 -18.55 1.90 -8.19
CA GLU A 44 -17.26 2.60 -8.26
C GLU A 44 -17.06 3.49 -7.01
N TYR A 45 -15.84 3.48 -6.49
CA TYR A 45 -15.40 4.30 -5.37
C TYR A 45 -14.14 5.07 -5.74
N ILE A 46 -14.02 6.28 -5.22
CA ILE A 46 -12.83 7.12 -5.34
C ILE A 46 -11.96 6.86 -4.11
N VAL A 47 -10.69 6.54 -4.37
CA VAL A 47 -9.63 6.50 -3.36
C VAL A 47 -8.90 7.83 -3.44
N ASP A 48 -8.88 8.55 -2.33
CA ASP A 48 -8.10 9.78 -2.20
C ASP A 48 -7.74 9.96 -0.73
N ARG A 49 -6.56 9.46 -0.34
CA ARG A 49 -6.18 9.42 1.08
C ARG A 49 -4.69 9.55 1.26
N SER A 50 -4.35 10.02 2.44
CA SER A 50 -2.97 10.12 2.89
C SER A 50 -2.81 9.39 4.21
N GLY A 51 -1.69 8.71 4.38
CA GLY A 51 -1.31 8.11 5.65
C GLY A 51 0.17 8.26 5.92
N ASP A 52 0.54 8.04 7.17
CA ASP A 52 1.92 7.94 7.59
C ASP A 52 2.31 6.50 7.89
N MET A 53 3.58 6.19 7.69
CA MET A 53 4.21 4.95 8.12
C MET A 53 5.60 5.27 8.69
N THR A 54 6.07 4.43 9.61
CA THR A 54 7.44 4.53 10.14
C THR A 54 8.18 3.24 9.86
N ILE A 55 9.32 3.35 9.15
CA ILE A 55 10.23 2.24 8.85
C ILE A 55 11.41 2.31 9.81
N THR A 56 11.68 1.20 10.51
CA THR A 56 12.88 1.09 11.35
C THR A 56 14.14 0.96 10.49
N LYS A 57 15.19 1.70 10.84
CA LYS A 57 16.50 1.60 10.18
C LYS A 57 17.13 0.22 10.40
N ASN A 58 16.99 -0.32 11.60
CA ASN A 58 17.49 -1.65 11.93
C ASN A 58 16.61 -2.71 11.29
N THR A 59 17.27 -3.74 10.75
CA THR A 59 16.62 -4.94 10.23
C THR A 59 16.71 -6.07 11.24
N GLU A 60 15.62 -6.78 11.45
CA GLU A 60 15.60 -8.05 12.18
C GLU A 60 15.53 -9.17 11.15
N ASN A 61 16.54 -10.05 11.13
CA ASN A 61 16.64 -11.14 10.15
C ASN A 61 16.52 -10.69 8.67
N GLY A 62 16.97 -9.48 8.36
CA GLY A 62 16.91 -8.89 7.02
C GLY A 62 15.56 -8.25 6.66
N PHE A 63 14.64 -8.10 7.61
CA PHE A 63 13.36 -7.41 7.43
C PHE A 63 13.34 -6.09 8.20
N HIS A 64 12.86 -5.03 7.56
CA HIS A 64 12.51 -3.78 8.21
C HIS A 64 11.14 -3.89 8.86
N LYS A 65 11.03 -3.47 10.11
CA LYS A 65 9.74 -3.29 10.77
C LYS A 65 9.12 -1.99 10.27
N VAL A 66 7.89 -2.10 9.76
CA VAL A 66 7.10 -0.96 9.30
C VAL A 66 5.87 -0.85 10.19
N VAL A 67 5.71 0.29 10.83
CA VAL A 67 4.54 0.59 11.66
C VAL A 67 3.59 1.45 10.82
N LYS A 68 2.37 0.96 10.62
CA LYS A 68 1.29 1.71 9.98
C LYS A 68 0.82 2.80 10.93
N GLY A 69 0.88 4.04 10.47
CA GLY A 69 0.28 5.17 11.13
C GLY A 69 -1.20 5.31 10.78
N ARG A 70 -1.70 6.54 10.81
CA ARG A 70 -3.10 6.83 10.57
C ARG A 70 -3.33 7.19 9.11
N PHE A 71 -4.25 6.50 8.46
CA PHE A 71 -4.76 6.90 7.15
C PHE A 71 -5.96 7.81 7.33
N THR A 72 -5.95 8.92 6.60
CA THR A 72 -7.01 9.93 6.60
C THR A 72 -7.55 10.07 5.19
N ALA A 73 -8.86 9.85 5.06
CA ALA A 73 -9.61 10.09 3.82
C ALA A 73 -9.66 11.60 3.53
N ASN A 74 -9.35 11.97 2.29
CA ASN A 74 -9.56 13.33 1.81
C ASN A 74 -11.03 13.52 1.43
N LYS A 75 -11.43 14.76 1.14
CA LYS A 75 -12.83 15.12 0.85
C LYS A 75 -13.43 14.36 -0.34
N GLN A 76 -12.60 13.90 -1.28
CA GLN A 76 -13.05 13.21 -2.49
C GLN A 76 -13.08 11.69 -2.32
N ASP A 77 -12.56 11.16 -1.21
CA ASP A 77 -12.58 9.72 -0.95
C ASP A 77 -14.02 9.29 -0.65
N THR A 78 -14.51 8.32 -1.41
CA THR A 78 -15.83 7.73 -1.23
C THR A 78 -15.77 6.27 -0.79
N THR A 79 -14.57 5.75 -0.52
CA THR A 79 -14.37 4.33 -0.24
C THR A 79 -14.78 4.02 1.20
N PRO A 80 -15.69 3.05 1.42
CA PRO A 80 -16.12 2.69 2.77
C PRO A 80 -14.97 2.08 3.60
N PRO A 81 -15.03 2.20 4.95
CA PRO A 81 -14.00 1.66 5.84
C PRO A 81 -13.73 0.17 5.63
N GLU A 82 -14.77 -0.63 5.38
CA GLU A 82 -14.66 -2.07 5.17
C GLU A 82 -13.81 -2.44 3.94
N LEU A 83 -13.94 -1.67 2.85
CA LEU A 83 -13.10 -1.87 1.65
C LEU A 83 -11.68 -1.36 1.90
N THR A 84 -11.55 -0.28 2.66
CA THR A 84 -10.25 0.28 3.05
C THR A 84 -9.39 -0.72 3.83
N GLU A 85 -9.99 -1.43 4.79
CA GLU A 85 -9.29 -2.44 5.60
C GLU A 85 -8.85 -3.64 4.76
N LYS A 86 -9.67 -4.06 3.79
CA LYS A 86 -9.32 -5.14 2.86
C LYS A 86 -8.13 -4.78 1.96
N LEU A 87 -8.02 -3.51 1.57
CA LEU A 87 -6.94 -3.02 0.70
C LEU A 87 -5.63 -2.83 1.45
N THR A 88 -5.68 -2.25 2.64
CA THR A 88 -4.48 -1.80 3.38
C THR A 88 -4.03 -2.75 4.50
N SER A 89 -4.71 -3.89 4.65
CA SER A 89 -4.60 -4.83 5.78
C SER A 89 -5.01 -4.19 7.13
N SER A 90 -5.71 -4.96 7.97
CA SER A 90 -6.04 -4.53 9.33
C SER A 90 -4.82 -4.50 10.28
N GLN A 91 -3.69 -5.06 9.85
CA GLN A 91 -2.46 -5.09 10.64
C GLN A 91 -1.85 -3.69 10.80
N SER A 92 -1.36 -3.41 12.02
CA SER A 92 -0.67 -2.16 12.36
C SER A 92 0.86 -2.25 12.20
N VAL A 93 1.40 -3.46 12.10
CA VAL A 93 2.82 -3.72 11.97
C VAL A 93 3.06 -4.71 10.83
N PHE A 94 4.02 -4.36 9.97
CA PHE A 94 4.47 -5.18 8.86
C PHE A 94 5.98 -5.41 8.93
N PHE A 95 6.44 -6.50 8.31
CA PHE A 95 7.85 -6.79 8.16
C PHE A 95 8.17 -6.88 6.68
N TYR A 96 8.92 -5.91 6.17
CA TYR A 96 9.25 -5.81 4.76
C TYR A 96 10.73 -6.03 4.51
N LYS A 97 11.02 -6.86 3.53
CA LYS A 97 12.35 -6.98 2.93
C LYS A 97 12.44 -5.95 1.81
N ILE A 98 13.32 -4.97 1.96
CA ILE A 98 13.59 -3.95 0.96
C ILE A 98 14.95 -4.29 0.32
N GLN A 99 14.95 -4.56 -0.98
CA GLN A 99 16.15 -5.00 -1.69
C GLN A 99 16.34 -4.19 -2.97
N LYS A 100 17.57 -3.73 -3.19
CA LYS A 100 18.00 -3.23 -4.49
C LYS A 100 18.28 -4.43 -5.39
N ILE A 101 17.57 -4.54 -6.51
CA ILE A 101 17.74 -5.63 -7.48
C ILE A 101 18.86 -5.26 -8.46
N ASP A 102 18.84 -4.04 -8.97
CA ASP A 102 19.83 -3.48 -9.88
C ASP A 102 20.01 -1.97 -9.62
N GLU A 103 20.76 -1.27 -10.46
CA GLU A 103 21.06 0.16 -10.27
C GLU A 103 19.83 1.06 -10.11
N VAL A 104 18.73 0.72 -10.78
CA VAL A 104 17.51 1.52 -10.86
C VAL A 104 16.28 0.85 -10.26
N THR A 105 16.34 -0.46 -9.97
CA THR A 105 15.20 -1.26 -9.52
C THR A 105 15.29 -1.62 -8.05
N TRP A 106 14.22 -1.34 -7.32
CA TRP A 106 14.00 -1.71 -5.93
C TRP A 106 12.78 -2.61 -5.80
N ARG A 107 12.87 -3.60 -4.91
CA ARG A 107 11.79 -4.50 -4.53
C ARG A 107 11.48 -4.38 -3.05
N ILE A 108 10.20 -4.27 -2.74
CA ILE A 108 9.64 -4.38 -1.40
C ILE A 108 8.75 -5.62 -1.38
N SER A 109 9.04 -6.55 -0.48
CA SER A 109 8.28 -7.79 -0.30
C SER A 109 8.04 -8.06 1.19
N ASP A 110 6.92 -8.69 1.54
CA ASP A 110 6.76 -9.34 2.84
C ASP A 110 7.19 -10.82 2.74
N LEU A 111 6.85 -11.63 3.75
CA LEU A 111 7.14 -13.06 3.77
C LEU A 111 6.36 -13.89 2.74
N GLN A 112 5.24 -13.38 2.23
CA GLN A 112 4.29 -14.13 1.40
C GLN A 112 4.17 -13.58 -0.03
N ARG A 113 4.49 -12.31 -0.27
CA ARG A 113 4.24 -11.63 -1.55
C ARG A 113 5.21 -10.48 -1.83
N THR A 114 5.41 -10.21 -3.11
CA THR A 114 6.00 -8.94 -3.56
C THR A 114 4.93 -7.87 -3.51
N ILE A 115 5.19 -6.80 -2.76
CA ILE A 115 4.21 -5.72 -2.51
C ILE A 115 4.42 -4.60 -3.53
N PHE A 116 5.67 -4.30 -3.83
CA PHE A 116 6.00 -3.18 -4.70
C PHE A 116 7.32 -3.42 -5.43
N MET A 117 7.33 -3.06 -6.71
CA MET A 117 8.52 -2.98 -7.54
C MET A 117 8.59 -1.59 -8.15
N CYS A 118 9.68 -0.88 -7.89
CA CYS A 118 9.95 0.42 -8.47
C CYS A 118 11.19 0.34 -9.34
N ARG A 119 11.10 0.88 -10.55
CA ARG A 119 12.23 1.10 -11.44
C ARG A 119 12.29 2.59 -11.71
N LYS A 120 13.43 3.21 -11.41
CA LYS A 120 13.70 4.61 -11.74
C LYS A 120 13.81 4.80 -13.25
#